data_AF-A0A7K2Q2Z6-F1
#
_entry.id   AF-A0A7K2Q2Z6-F1
#
_cell.length_a   1.000
_cell.length_b   1.000
_cell.length_c   1.000
_cell.angle_alpha   90.00
_cell.angle_beta   90.00
_cell.angle_gamma   90.00
#
_symmetry.space_group_name_H-M   'P 1'
#
loop_
_entity.id
_entity.type
_entity.pdbx_description
1 polymer ?
#
loop_
_entity_poly.entity_id
_entity_poly.type
_entity_poly.pdbx_seq_one_letter_code
_entity_poly.pdbx_strand_id
1 'polypeptide(L)' 'QYDPSVPYGGYKASGYGRECGPESLESYTQTKSVWIGMD' A
#
# COMPACT_ATOMS: atom_id res chain seq x y z
N GLN A 1 20.87 3.63 -9.28
CA GLN A 1 19.96 4.66 -8.75
C GLN A 1 18.57 4.03 -8.70
N TYR A 2 17.91 4.04 -7.56
CA TYR A 2 16.58 3.45 -7.40
C TYR A 2 15.52 4.48 -7.81
N ASP A 3 14.55 4.06 -8.62
CA ASP A 3 13.45 4.92 -9.05
C ASP A 3 12.32 4.86 -8.01
N PRO A 4 11.92 5.99 -7.39
CA PRO A 4 10.91 6.02 -6.33
C PRO A 4 9.50 5.68 -6.81
N SER A 5 9.26 5.69 -8.12
CA SER A 5 7.97 5.33 -8.74
C SER A 5 7.82 3.83 -8.93
N VAL A 6 8.94 3.08 -8.89
CA VAL A 6 8.94 1.64 -9.10
C VAL A 6 8.76 0.93 -7.76
N PRO A 7 7.75 0.06 -7.63
CA PRO A 7 7.54 -0.67 -6.39
C PRO A 7 8.60 -1.76 -6.20
N TYR A 8 9.07 -1.88 -4.96
CA TYR A 8 10.10 -2.81 -4.54
C TYR A 8 9.62 -3.62 -3.33
N GLY A 9 9.81 -4.93 -3.35
CA GLY A 9 9.38 -5.79 -2.26
C GLY A 9 9.96 -7.19 -2.36
N GLY A 10 10.06 -7.86 -1.21
CA GLY A 10 10.56 -9.23 -1.11
C GLY A 10 9.50 -10.28 -1.43
N TYR A 11 9.94 -11.51 -1.66
CA TYR A 11 9.09 -12.70 -1.69
C TYR A 11 9.59 -13.74 -0.67
N LYS A 12 8.67 -14.47 -0.05
CA LYS A 12 8.96 -15.58 0.89
C LYS A 12 9.72 -15.11 2.13
N ALA A 13 10.94 -15.62 2.35
CA ALA A 13 11.75 -15.30 3.54
C ALA A 13 12.27 -13.85 3.55
N SER A 14 12.23 -13.16 2.41
CA SER A 14 12.60 -11.74 2.31
C SER A 14 11.52 -10.78 2.81
N GLY A 15 10.37 -11.28 3.28
CA GLY A 15 9.25 -10.48 3.78
C GLY A 15 8.06 -10.40 2.81
N TYR A 16 7.01 -9.69 3.25
CA TYR A 16 5.77 -9.48 2.50
C TYR A 16 5.45 -7.97 2.48
N GLY A 17 4.87 -7.50 1.37
CA GLY A 17 4.58 -6.08 1.13
C GLY A 17 5.51 -5.46 0.10
N ARG A 18 5.12 -4.30 -0.42
CA ARG A 18 5.92 -3.51 -1.36
C ARG A 18 6.05 -2.08 -0.85
N GLU A 19 7.25 -1.54 -0.99
CA GLU A 19 7.59 -0.15 -0.73
C GLU A 19 7.79 0.58 -2.07
N CYS A 20 7.70 1.90 -2.04
CA CYS A 20 7.68 2.76 -3.24
C CYS A 20 6.44 2.56 -4.15
N GLY A 21 6.26 3.47 -5.10
CA GLY A 21 5.09 3.45 -5.97
C GLY A 21 3.75 3.63 -5.23
N PRO A 22 2.62 3.53 -5.94
CA PRO A 22 1.28 3.75 -5.38
C PRO A 22 0.89 2.72 -4.32
N GLU A 23 1.40 1.49 -4.40
CA GLU A 23 1.09 0.40 -3.47
C GLU A 23 1.69 0.61 -2.07
N SER A 24 2.73 1.44 -1.95
CA SER A 24 3.26 1.83 -0.64
C SER A 24 2.23 2.64 0.16
N LEU A 25 1.41 3.46 -0.48
CA LEU A 25 0.37 4.25 0.20
C LEU A 25 -0.70 3.35 0.83
N GLU A 26 -1.04 2.23 0.20
CA GLU A 26 -2.00 1.27 0.75
C GLU A 26 -1.51 0.63 2.04
N SER A 27 -0.19 0.50 2.21
CA SER A 27 0.40 -0.03 3.46
C SER A 27 0.37 0.98 4.62
N TYR A 28 0.36 2.28 4.31
CA TYR A 28 0.33 3.36 5.31
C TYR A 28 -1.04 4.00 5.52
N THR A 29 -2.04 3.61 4.72
CA THR A 29 -3.40 4.13 4.81
C THR A 29 -4.39 3.00 5.06
N GLN A 30 -5.53 3.31 5.68
CA GLN A 30 -6.57 2.33 5.96
C GLN A 30 -7.90 2.80 5.36
N THR A 31 -8.52 1.95 4.54
CA THR A 31 -9.85 2.20 4.00
C THR A 31 -10.90 2.07 5.10
N LYS A 32 -11.60 3.17 5.40
CA LYS A 32 -12.71 3.20 6.35
C LYS A 32 -14.04 3.31 5.60
N SER A 33 -14.88 2.29 5.71
CA SER A 33 -16.24 2.32 5.16
C SER A 33 -17.20 3.04 6.11
N VAL A 34 -17.89 4.07 5.60
CA VAL A 34 -18.88 4.84 6.36
C VAL A 34 -20.22 4.75 5.66
N TRP A 35 -21.24 4.35 6.40
CA TRP A 35 -22.63 4.29 5.92
C TRP A 35 -23.36 5.53 6.43
N ILE A 36 -24.05 6.23 5.53
CA ILE A 36 -24.88 7.39 5.88
C ILE A 36 -26.33 7.00 5.62
N GLY A 37 -27.12 6.95 6.69
CA GLY A 37 -28.57 6.82 6.58
C GLY A 37 -29.17 8.17 6.19
N MET A 38 -29.80 8.23 5.01
CA MET A 38 -30.69 9.33 4.67
C MET A 38 -32.09 8.92 5.15
N ASP A 39 -32.55 9.57 6.22
CA ASP A 39 -33.97 9.60 6.60
C ASP A 39 -34.70 10.65 5.74
#